data_AF-A0AAN7S544-F1
#
_entry.id   AF-A0AAN7S544-F1
#
_cell.length_a   1.000
_cell.length_b   1.000
_cell.length_c   1.000
_cell.angle_alpha   90.00
_cell.angle_beta   90.00
_cell.angle_gamma   90.00
#
_symmetry.space_group_name_H-M   'P 1'
#
loop_
_entity.id
_entity.type
_entity.pdbx_description
1 polymer ?
#
loop_
_entity_poly.entity_id
_entity_poly.type
_entity_poly.pdbx_seq_one_letter_code
_entity_poly.pdbx_strand_id
1 'polypeptide(L)'
;MPLCIRNLGEAQIVNYTPDLPQKKVDDAIRRAFMVWSDVTPLQFRRVFQGHADIVIGFARREHGDGNPFDGRGNTLAHAFAPGEGLGGDAHFDDDERWSESNREINLFLVAAHEFGHSLGLAHSNVREALMYPIYSYVNPATFRLSEDDRRGIQKLYGKFMMRFHFQDKTYWGTGFTTLPDCKGLVILPERKKGNKLGKNTFLYTSSTMFLL
;
A
#
# COMPACT_ATOMS: atom_id res chain seq x y z
N MET A 1 8.32 -2.65 -18.43
CA MET A 1 8.42 -3.52 -17.25
C MET A 1 7.13 -3.36 -16.45
N PRO A 2 6.55 -4.40 -15.83
CA PRO A 2 5.17 -4.33 -15.40
C PRO A 2 5.00 -3.26 -14.32
N LEU A 3 4.20 -2.26 -14.63
CA LEU A 3 3.86 -1.10 -13.79
C LEU A 3 2.80 -1.47 -12.73
N CYS A 4 2.80 -2.72 -12.27
CA CYS A 4 1.69 -3.35 -11.55
C CYS A 4 2.16 -4.65 -10.86
N ILE A 5 1.49 -5.02 -9.77
CA ILE A 5 1.68 -6.32 -9.13
C ILE A 5 0.87 -7.38 -9.89
N ARG A 6 1.39 -8.61 -9.96
CA ARG A 6 0.67 -9.77 -10.52
C ARG A 6 -0.60 -10.05 -9.72
N ASN A 7 -1.57 -10.75 -10.30
CA ASN A 7 -2.88 -11.01 -9.66
C ASN A 7 -2.79 -11.65 -8.27
N LEU A 8 -1.73 -12.42 -8.00
CA LEU A 8 -1.37 -12.85 -6.65
C LEU A 8 -0.08 -12.13 -6.26
N GLY A 9 -0.20 -11.15 -5.36
CA GLY A 9 0.94 -10.47 -4.75
C GLY A 9 1.42 -11.19 -3.50
N GLU A 10 2.73 -11.30 -3.33
CA GLU A 10 3.36 -11.80 -2.11
C GLU A 10 3.79 -10.64 -1.22
N ALA A 11 3.45 -10.69 0.06
CA ALA A 11 3.83 -9.66 1.03
C ALA A 11 4.60 -10.27 2.20
N GLN A 12 5.63 -9.58 2.68
CA GLN A 12 6.45 -10.00 3.81
C GLN A 12 6.59 -8.89 4.84
N ILE A 13 6.30 -9.20 6.10
CA ILE A 13 6.63 -8.32 7.23
C ILE A 13 8.02 -8.72 7.73
N VAL A 14 9.00 -7.82 7.62
CA VAL A 14 10.41 -8.14 7.96
C VAL A 14 10.77 -7.85 9.41
N ASN A 15 10.05 -6.96 10.07
CA ASN A 15 10.15 -6.67 11.49
C ASN A 15 8.83 -6.10 12.02
N TYR A 16 8.74 -5.86 13.33
CA TYR A 16 7.53 -5.41 14.00
C TYR A 16 7.82 -4.24 14.91
N THR A 17 6.91 -3.27 14.94
CA THR A 17 6.91 -2.21 15.95
C THR A 17 6.71 -2.79 17.36
N PRO A 18 7.38 -2.26 18.40
CA PRO A 18 7.16 -2.67 19.79
C PRO A 18 5.84 -2.15 20.38
N ASP A 19 5.16 -1.20 19.71
CA ASP A 19 3.95 -0.55 20.25
C ASP A 19 2.72 -1.47 20.28
N LEU A 20 2.70 -2.49 19.43
CA LEU A 20 1.59 -3.40 19.25
C LEU A 20 2.05 -4.86 19.31
N PRO A 21 1.25 -5.77 19.90
CA PRO A 21 1.51 -7.20 19.76
C PRO A 21 1.55 -7.60 18.27
N GLN A 22 2.46 -8.49 17.88
CA GLN A 22 2.63 -8.91 16.47
C GLN A 22 1.31 -9.33 15.81
N LYS A 23 0.43 -10.03 16.53
CA LYS A 23 -0.90 -10.41 16.05
C LYS A 23 -1.77 -9.21 15.62
N LYS A 24 -1.62 -8.07 16.29
CA LYS A 24 -2.36 -6.83 15.98
C LYS A 24 -1.78 -6.13 14.76
N VAL A 25 -0.45 -6.13 14.62
CA VAL A 25 0.22 -5.69 13.39
C VAL A 25 -0.22 -6.55 12.21
N ASP A 26 -0.14 -7.87 12.34
CA ASP A 26 -0.58 -8.81 11.31
C ASP A 26 -2.03 -8.60 10.87
N ASP A 27 -2.92 -8.38 11.83
CA ASP A 27 -4.34 -8.15 11.55
C ASP A 27 -4.57 -6.77 10.88
N ALA A 28 -3.85 -5.72 11.28
CA ALA A 28 -3.90 -4.41 10.64
C ALA A 28 -3.42 -4.48 9.18
N ILE A 29 -2.25 -5.08 8.94
CA ILE A 29 -1.68 -5.28 7.60
C ILE A 29 -2.61 -6.12 6.72
N ARG A 30 -3.13 -7.24 7.25
CA ARG A 30 -4.08 -8.09 6.52
C ARG A 30 -5.33 -7.33 6.11
N ARG A 31 -5.94 -6.56 7.03
CA ARG A 31 -7.11 -5.74 6.71
C ARG A 31 -6.79 -4.64 5.70
N ALA A 32 -5.61 -4.03 5.77
CA ALA A 32 -5.19 -3.01 4.82
C ALA A 32 -5.11 -3.56 3.39
N PHE A 33 -4.59 -4.77 3.20
CA PHE A 33 -4.65 -5.44 1.88
C PHE A 33 -6.09 -5.75 1.44
N MET A 34 -6.97 -6.12 2.37
CA MET A 34 -8.38 -6.39 2.05
C MET A 34 -9.11 -5.19 1.46
N VAL A 35 -8.78 -3.97 1.89
CA VAL A 35 -9.35 -2.73 1.33
C VAL A 35 -9.25 -2.72 -0.20
N TRP A 36 -8.12 -3.16 -0.74
CA TRP A 36 -7.84 -3.18 -2.17
C TRP A 36 -8.32 -4.46 -2.86
N SER A 37 -8.15 -5.63 -2.24
CA SER A 37 -8.62 -6.90 -2.82
C SER A 37 -10.14 -7.03 -2.86
N ASP A 38 -10.87 -6.37 -1.94
CA ASP A 38 -12.34 -6.44 -1.92
C ASP A 38 -13.00 -5.75 -3.12
N VAL A 39 -12.25 -4.91 -3.83
CA VAL A 39 -12.77 -4.09 -4.95
C VAL A 39 -12.06 -4.36 -6.28
N THR A 40 -11.06 -5.24 -6.28
CA THR A 40 -10.26 -5.62 -7.45
C THR A 40 -10.10 -7.14 -7.53
N PRO A 41 -9.60 -7.69 -8.65
CA PRO A 41 -9.25 -9.11 -8.76
C PRO A 41 -7.97 -9.52 -7.99
N LEU A 42 -7.27 -8.58 -7.36
CA LEU A 42 -6.01 -8.84 -6.67
C LEU A 42 -6.21 -9.76 -5.47
N GLN A 43 -5.22 -10.62 -5.25
CA GLN A 43 -5.10 -11.46 -4.07
C GLN A 43 -3.73 -11.24 -3.44
N PHE A 44 -3.65 -11.34 -2.12
CA PHE A 44 -2.39 -11.19 -1.39
C PHE A 44 -2.12 -12.41 -0.53
N ARG A 45 -0.89 -12.89 -0.57
CA ARG A 45 -0.42 -13.98 0.28
C ARG A 45 0.75 -13.50 1.12
N ARG A 46 0.67 -13.74 2.43
CA ARG A 46 1.80 -13.54 3.31
C ARG A 46 2.86 -14.62 3.09
N VAL A 47 4.10 -14.20 2.93
CA VAL A 47 5.29 -15.06 2.94
C VAL A 47 6.18 -14.70 4.13
N PHE A 48 6.97 -15.65 4.62
CA PHE A 48 7.82 -15.48 5.81
C PHE A 48 9.32 -15.48 5.47
N GLN A 49 9.69 -15.99 4.30
CA GLN A 49 11.07 -16.15 3.84
C GLN A 49 11.09 -16.01 2.32
N GLY A 50 12.26 -15.64 1.77
CA GLY A 50 12.45 -15.46 0.34
C GLY A 50 12.12 -14.05 -0.12
N HIS A 51 11.89 -13.91 -1.43
CA HIS A 51 11.50 -12.65 -2.07
C HIS A 51 9.99 -12.45 -1.97
N ALA A 52 9.54 -11.22 -1.78
CA ALA A 52 8.13 -10.80 -1.81
C ALA A 52 7.95 -9.64 -2.80
N ASP A 53 6.75 -9.46 -3.36
CA ASP A 53 6.45 -8.29 -4.22
C ASP A 53 6.25 -7.01 -3.39
N ILE A 54 5.91 -7.13 -2.10
CA ILE A 54 5.78 -6.02 -1.14
C ILE A 54 6.48 -6.40 0.16
N VAL A 55 7.58 -5.72 0.49
CA VAL A 55 8.24 -5.82 1.80
C VAL A 55 7.72 -4.71 2.71
N ILE A 56 7.35 -5.09 3.94
CA ILE A 56 6.77 -4.22 4.96
C ILE A 56 7.74 -4.12 6.12
N GLY A 57 8.25 -2.92 6.36
CA GLY A 57 9.25 -2.65 7.40
C GLY A 57 8.86 -1.50 8.32
N PHE A 58 9.22 -1.61 9.59
CA PHE A 58 9.19 -0.53 10.57
C PHE A 58 10.61 -0.01 10.75
N ALA A 59 10.86 1.26 10.46
CA ALA A 59 12.21 1.81 10.45
C ALA A 59 12.23 3.19 11.11
N ARG A 60 13.41 3.69 11.46
CA ARG A 60 13.56 5.02 12.08
C ARG A 60 14.60 5.80 11.32
N ARG A 61 14.31 7.06 11.04
CA ARG A 61 15.25 8.02 10.42
C ARG A 61 15.90 7.44 9.18
N GLU A 62 17.22 7.52 9.03
CA GLU A 62 17.94 6.92 7.91
C GLU A 62 17.91 5.39 8.00
N HIS A 63 17.38 4.75 6.94
CA HIS A 63 17.18 3.30 6.89
C HIS A 63 17.57 2.67 5.54
N GLY A 64 18.41 3.35 4.75
CA GLY A 64 19.14 2.73 3.65
C GLY A 64 18.41 2.73 2.30
N ASP A 65 17.25 3.38 2.21
CA ASP A 65 16.48 3.55 0.97
C ASP A 65 16.58 4.96 0.37
N GLY A 66 17.32 5.87 1.02
CA GLY A 66 17.51 7.26 0.61
C GLY A 66 16.36 8.21 0.96
N ASN A 67 15.35 7.75 1.70
CA ASN A 67 14.21 8.53 2.18
C ASN A 67 14.14 8.48 3.72
N PRO A 68 15.03 9.17 4.45
CA PRO A 68 15.02 9.12 5.90
C PRO A 68 13.72 9.70 6.49
N PHE A 69 13.17 9.04 7.51
CA PHE A 69 12.09 9.62 8.32
C PHE A 69 12.58 10.76 9.21
N ASP A 70 11.66 11.59 9.70
CA ASP A 70 11.97 12.78 10.50
C ASP A 70 11.73 12.61 12.00
N GLY A 71 11.33 11.41 12.44
CA GLY A 71 10.97 11.12 13.81
C GLY A 71 9.49 11.41 14.05
N ARG A 72 9.09 11.58 15.32
CA ARG A 72 7.67 11.71 15.65
C ARG A 72 7.00 12.96 15.02
N GLY A 73 5.86 12.75 14.39
CA GLY A 73 5.05 13.72 13.69
C GLY A 73 5.41 13.81 12.21
N ASN A 74 4.74 14.71 11.47
CA ASN A 74 5.00 15.03 10.07
C ASN A 74 4.97 13.84 9.10
N THR A 75 5.96 12.95 9.04
CA THR A 75 6.01 11.82 8.11
C THR A 75 5.70 10.51 8.83
N LEU A 76 4.57 9.89 8.50
CA LEU A 76 4.14 8.66 9.18
C LEU A 76 4.70 7.39 8.55
N ALA A 77 4.78 7.38 7.22
CA ALA A 77 5.16 6.23 6.41
C ALA A 77 5.44 6.68 4.98
N HIS A 78 6.09 5.80 4.21
CA HIS A 78 6.15 5.92 2.77
C HIS A 78 6.08 4.56 2.09
N ALA A 79 5.70 4.57 0.81
CA ALA A 79 5.75 3.40 -0.05
C ALA A 79 6.24 3.75 -1.44
N PHE A 80 6.81 2.74 -2.10
CA PHE A 80 7.33 2.85 -3.45
C PHE A 80 6.32 2.28 -4.45
N ALA A 81 6.18 2.96 -5.60
CA ALA A 81 5.37 2.45 -6.71
C ALA A 81 5.84 1.06 -7.18
N PRO A 82 4.97 0.24 -7.82
CA PRO A 82 5.33 -1.09 -8.31
C PRO A 82 6.59 -1.08 -9.19
N GLY A 83 7.53 -2.00 -8.95
CA GLY A 83 8.77 -2.09 -9.71
C GLY A 83 9.74 -3.15 -9.18
N GLU A 84 10.94 -3.21 -9.74
CA GLU A 84 12.02 -4.10 -9.24
C GLU A 84 12.72 -3.50 -8.02
N GLY A 85 13.38 -4.31 -7.20
CA GLY A 85 14.11 -3.80 -6.02
C GLY A 85 13.15 -3.34 -4.93
N LEU A 86 13.18 -2.06 -4.56
CA LEU A 86 12.28 -1.47 -3.55
C LEU A 86 10.84 -1.27 -4.04
N GLY A 87 10.56 -1.53 -5.32
CA GLY A 87 9.25 -1.25 -5.90
C GLY A 87 8.15 -2.08 -5.24
N GLY A 88 7.14 -1.42 -4.70
CA GLY A 88 6.07 -2.04 -3.92
C GLY A 88 6.28 -1.98 -2.41
N ASP A 89 7.52 -1.81 -1.92
CA ASP A 89 7.82 -1.82 -0.49
C ASP A 89 7.16 -0.65 0.24
N ALA A 90 6.83 -0.87 1.52
CA ALA A 90 6.21 0.10 2.40
C ALA A 90 6.96 0.14 3.74
N HIS A 91 7.40 1.33 4.14
CA HIS A 91 8.10 1.59 5.38
C HIS A 91 7.26 2.49 6.29
N PHE A 92 7.25 2.18 7.58
CA PHE A 92 6.49 2.88 8.61
C PHE A 92 7.47 3.47 9.63
N ASP A 93 7.32 4.76 9.98
CA ASP A 93 8.22 5.37 10.96
C ASP A 93 7.94 4.79 12.36
N ASP A 94 8.93 4.12 12.93
CA ASP A 94 8.86 3.49 14.25
C ASP A 94 9.23 4.46 15.38
N ASP A 95 9.53 5.73 15.07
CA ASP A 95 9.48 6.83 16.04
C ASP A 95 8.04 7.36 16.26
N GLU A 96 7.07 6.97 15.42
CA GLU A 96 5.64 7.17 15.67
C GLU A 96 5.08 6.19 16.70
N ARG A 97 3.93 6.56 17.30
CA ARG A 97 3.21 5.66 18.21
C ARG A 97 2.06 4.96 17.50
N TRP A 98 2.22 3.67 17.21
CA TRP A 98 1.23 2.89 16.47
C TRP A 98 0.09 2.39 17.36
N SER A 99 -1.14 2.47 16.86
CA SER A 99 -2.36 2.07 17.59
C SER A 99 -3.36 1.34 16.70
N GLU A 100 -4.25 0.57 17.33
CA GLU A 100 -5.47 0.03 16.71
C GLU A 100 -6.68 0.97 16.85
N SER A 101 -6.53 2.05 17.61
CA SER A 101 -7.61 2.99 17.97
C SER A 101 -7.32 4.41 17.48
N ASN A 102 -8.10 5.39 17.94
CA ASN A 102 -7.90 6.83 17.67
C ASN A 102 -7.02 7.54 18.69
N ARG A 103 -6.40 6.82 19.64
CA ARG A 103 -5.57 7.45 20.68
C ARG A 103 -4.24 7.96 20.16
N GLU A 104 -3.73 7.35 19.10
CA GLU A 104 -2.49 7.69 18.41
C GLU A 104 -2.69 7.41 16.91
N ILE A 105 -1.62 7.12 16.17
CA ILE A 105 -1.67 6.86 14.73
C ILE A 105 -2.21 5.46 14.46
N ASN A 106 -3.29 5.36 13.69
CA ASN A 106 -3.93 4.08 13.41
C ASN A 106 -3.17 3.32 12.31
N LEU A 107 -2.48 2.24 12.67
CA LEU A 107 -1.65 1.48 11.74
C LEU A 107 -2.42 0.95 10.53
N PHE A 108 -3.69 0.55 10.71
CA PHE A 108 -4.51 0.05 9.59
C PHE A 108 -4.77 1.14 8.55
N LEU A 109 -5.06 2.38 8.97
CA LEU A 109 -5.36 3.47 8.04
C LEU A 109 -4.11 3.86 7.23
N VAL A 110 -2.97 4.02 7.92
CA VAL A 110 -1.71 4.35 7.26
C VAL A 110 -1.28 3.21 6.33
N ALA A 111 -1.33 1.95 6.78
CA ALA A 111 -0.98 0.82 5.92
C ALA A 111 -1.90 0.69 4.70
N ALA A 112 -3.20 0.95 4.85
CA ALA A 112 -4.11 0.92 3.72
C ALA A 112 -3.77 2.02 2.69
N HIS A 113 -3.37 3.20 3.14
CA HIS A 113 -2.88 4.29 2.28
C HIS A 113 -1.60 3.89 1.53
N GLU A 114 -0.58 3.46 2.27
CA GLU A 114 0.72 3.08 1.68
C GLU A 114 0.57 1.94 0.67
N PHE A 115 -0.30 0.97 0.93
CA PHE A 115 -0.55 -0.10 -0.03
C PHE A 115 -1.24 0.39 -1.31
N GLY A 116 -1.97 1.51 -1.27
CA GLY A 116 -2.43 2.17 -2.48
C GLY A 116 -1.25 2.61 -3.36
N HIS A 117 -0.20 3.17 -2.75
CA HIS A 117 1.05 3.53 -3.44
C HIS A 117 1.82 2.31 -3.92
N SER A 118 1.96 1.27 -3.09
CA SER A 118 2.54 -0.02 -3.48
C SER A 118 1.84 -0.63 -4.69
N LEU A 119 0.54 -0.33 -4.88
CA LEU A 119 -0.27 -0.76 -6.02
C LEU A 119 -0.31 0.25 -7.18
N GLY A 120 0.37 1.39 -7.07
CA GLY A 120 0.54 2.36 -8.14
C GLY A 120 -0.46 3.52 -8.15
N LEU A 121 -1.22 3.73 -7.07
CA LEU A 121 -2.01 4.94 -6.90
C LEU A 121 -1.11 6.12 -6.49
N ALA A 122 -1.44 7.30 -6.98
CA ALA A 122 -0.90 8.56 -6.48
C ALA A 122 -1.85 9.16 -5.45
N HIS A 123 -1.43 10.23 -4.79
CA HIS A 123 -2.29 10.98 -3.88
C HIS A 123 -3.56 11.49 -4.57
N SER A 124 -4.68 11.44 -3.85
CA SER A 124 -5.93 12.07 -4.24
C SER A 124 -6.01 13.51 -3.71
N ASN A 125 -6.71 14.37 -4.46
CA ASN A 125 -7.09 15.71 -4.00
C ASN A 125 -8.46 15.72 -3.30
N VAL A 126 -9.13 14.57 -3.18
CA VAL A 126 -10.40 14.42 -2.46
C VAL A 126 -10.10 14.16 -0.99
N ARG A 127 -10.56 15.06 -0.10
CA ARG A 127 -10.19 15.05 1.32
C ARG A 127 -10.65 13.79 2.06
N GLU A 128 -11.77 13.22 1.63
CA GLU A 128 -12.37 12.03 2.22
C GLU A 128 -11.82 10.72 1.63
N ALA A 129 -10.94 10.81 0.62
CA ALA A 129 -10.30 9.64 0.03
C ALA A 129 -9.22 9.09 0.96
N LEU A 130 -9.05 7.77 0.98
CA LEU A 130 -7.97 7.11 1.70
C LEU A 130 -6.62 7.60 1.18
N MET A 131 -6.48 7.81 -0.14
CA MET A 131 -5.26 8.32 -0.77
C MET A 131 -5.03 9.82 -0.61
N TYR A 132 -5.80 10.53 0.23
CA TYR A 132 -5.49 11.94 0.56
C TYR A 132 -4.16 11.99 1.34
N PRO A 133 -3.21 12.90 1.01
CA PRO A 133 -1.84 12.88 1.55
C PRO A 133 -1.74 13.19 3.04
N ILE A 134 -2.81 13.69 3.65
CA ILE A 134 -2.82 14.08 5.06
C ILE A 134 -3.65 13.06 5.85
N TYR A 135 -3.03 12.49 6.88
CA TYR A 135 -3.66 11.58 7.82
C TYR A 135 -4.89 12.22 8.46
N SER A 136 -5.98 11.46 8.42
CA SER A 136 -7.17 11.73 9.20
C SER A 136 -7.71 10.42 9.75
N TYR A 137 -8.10 10.44 11.03
CA TYR A 137 -8.68 9.26 11.64
C TYR A 137 -10.10 9.03 11.11
N VAL A 138 -10.33 7.82 10.59
CA VAL A 138 -11.67 7.30 10.29
C VAL A 138 -11.84 6.00 11.05
N ASN A 139 -13.01 5.78 11.66
CA ASN A 139 -13.26 4.56 12.44
C ASN A 139 -13.15 3.30 11.54
N PRO A 140 -12.18 2.40 11.78
CA PRO A 140 -12.01 1.19 10.97
C PRO A 140 -13.24 0.28 10.94
N ALA A 141 -14.07 0.29 11.98
CA ALA A 141 -15.29 -0.53 12.04
C ALA A 141 -16.38 -0.10 11.04
N THR A 142 -16.35 1.17 10.62
CA THR A 142 -17.30 1.74 9.66
C THR A 142 -16.61 2.22 8.38
N PHE A 143 -15.32 1.91 8.23
CA PHE A 143 -14.51 2.36 7.11
C PHE A 143 -15.08 1.82 5.79
N ARG A 144 -15.13 2.70 4.80
CA ARG A 144 -15.50 2.36 3.42
C ARG A 144 -14.54 3.08 2.49
N LEU A 145 -13.97 2.33 1.56
CA LEU A 145 -13.12 2.91 0.51
C LEU A 145 -13.94 3.92 -0.31
N SER A 146 -13.39 5.11 -0.53
CA SER A 146 -14.07 6.15 -1.28
C SER A 146 -14.27 5.74 -2.74
N GLU A 147 -15.24 6.35 -3.43
CA GLU A 147 -15.43 6.09 -4.86
C GLU A 147 -14.27 6.63 -5.72
N ASP A 148 -13.50 7.60 -5.21
CA ASP A 148 -12.30 8.09 -5.90
C ASP A 148 -11.20 7.03 -5.90
N ASP A 149 -10.86 6.50 -4.72
CA ASP A 149 -9.88 5.42 -4.56
C ASP A 149 -10.32 4.16 -5.32
N ARG A 150 -11.60 3.78 -5.22
CA ARG A 150 -12.17 2.62 -5.91
C ARG A 150 -12.02 2.74 -7.42
N ARG A 151 -12.36 3.89 -8.01
CA ARG A 151 -12.19 4.11 -9.46
C ARG A 151 -10.71 4.12 -9.85
N GLY A 152 -9.86 4.73 -9.03
CA GLY A 152 -8.41 4.77 -9.22
C GLY A 152 -7.84 3.36 -9.35
N ILE A 153 -8.08 2.51 -8.35
CA ILE A 153 -7.51 1.16 -8.33
C ILE A 153 -8.11 0.26 -9.42
N GLN A 154 -9.42 0.38 -9.69
CA GLN A 154 -10.08 -0.39 -10.74
C GLN A 154 -9.65 0.03 -12.15
N LYS A 155 -9.13 1.24 -12.34
CA LYS A 155 -8.52 1.65 -13.61
C LYS A 155 -7.23 0.88 -13.89
N LEU A 156 -6.47 0.55 -12.84
CA LEU A 156 -5.21 -0.19 -12.94
C LEU A 156 -5.46 -1.70 -13.06
N TYR A 157 -6.32 -2.25 -12.21
CA TYR A 157 -6.47 -3.71 -12.03
C TYR A 157 -7.81 -4.29 -12.47
N GLY A 158 -8.75 -3.44 -12.91
CA GLY A 158 -10.11 -3.84 -13.25
C GLY A 158 -11.01 -4.01 -12.03
N LYS A 159 -12.30 -4.30 -12.30
CA LYS A 159 -13.29 -4.58 -11.26
C LYS A 159 -13.26 -6.07 -10.91
N PHE A 160 -13.54 -6.40 -9.65
CA PHE A 160 -13.89 -7.77 -9.29
C PHE A 160 -15.14 -8.20 -10.08
N MET A 161 -14.94 -8.94 -11.16
CA MET A 161 -16.04 -9.53 -11.93
C MET A 161 -16.35 -10.89 -11.34
N MET A 162 -17.40 -10.96 -10.53
CA MET A 162 -18.03 -12.24 -10.22
C MET A 162 -18.65 -12.77 -11.51
N ARG A 163 -17.91 -13.56 -12.29
CA ARG A 163 -18.52 -14.33 -13.38
C ARG A 163 -19.27 -15.49 -12.74
N PHE A 164 -20.58 -15.54 -12.93
CA PHE A 164 -21.36 -16.76 -12.68
C PHE A 164 -20.81 -17.87 -13.59
N HIS A 165 -19.98 -18.73 -13.02
CA HIS A 165 -19.72 -20.07 -13.55
C HIS A 165 -20.20 -21.07 -12.50
N PHE A 166 -20.94 -22.05 -12.97
CA PHE A 166 -21.56 -23.10 -12.19
C PHE A 166 -20.50 -23.84 -11.36
N GLN A 167 -20.86 -24.17 -10.11
CA GLN A 167 -19.96 -24.60 -9.02
C GLN A 167 -19.02 -25.76 -9.38
N ASP A 168 -17.73 -25.60 -9.08
CA ASP A 168 -16.86 -26.71 -8.67
C ASP A 168 -16.48 -26.51 -7.18
N LYS A 169 -16.67 -27.53 -6.36
CA LYS A 169 -16.79 -27.46 -4.88
C LYS A 169 -15.46 -27.61 -4.13
N THR A 170 -14.33 -27.34 -4.77
CA THR A 170 -13.00 -27.59 -4.20
C THR A 170 -12.21 -26.33 -3.80
N TYR A 171 -12.70 -25.12 -4.08
CA TYR A 171 -12.03 -23.86 -3.77
C TYR A 171 -12.92 -22.90 -2.99
N TRP A 172 -12.35 -22.20 -2.00
CA TRP A 172 -12.99 -21.06 -1.35
C TRP A 172 -12.89 -19.83 -2.28
N GLY A 173 -13.75 -19.79 -3.29
CA GLY A 173 -13.85 -18.70 -4.26
C GLY A 173 -14.38 -19.19 -5.62
N THR A 174 -15.22 -18.38 -6.26
CA THR A 174 -15.78 -18.69 -7.59
C THR A 174 -14.88 -18.18 -8.71
N GLY A 175 -14.23 -19.10 -9.42
CA GLY A 175 -13.88 -18.97 -10.84
C GLY A 175 -12.56 -18.26 -11.20
N PHE A 176 -11.74 -18.94 -11.99
CA PHE A 176 -10.58 -18.38 -12.67
C PHE A 176 -11.01 -17.51 -13.86
N THR A 177 -10.48 -16.29 -13.95
CA THR A 177 -10.36 -15.58 -15.23
C THR A 177 -8.97 -15.00 -15.36
N THR A 178 -8.31 -15.30 -16.48
CA THR A 178 -7.12 -14.58 -16.93
C THR A 178 -7.58 -13.20 -17.40
N LEU A 179 -7.11 -12.15 -16.72
CA LEU A 179 -7.24 -10.77 -17.18
C LEU A 179 -6.04 -10.43 -18.07
N PRO A 180 -6.19 -9.50 -19.03
CA PRO A 180 -5.08 -9.08 -19.86
C PRO A 180 -3.96 -8.50 -18.99
N ASP A 181 -2.73 -8.94 -19.25
CA ASP A 181 -1.53 -8.35 -18.65
C ASP A 181 -1.62 -6.82 -18.68
N CYS A 182 -1.25 -6.23 -17.55
CA CYS A 182 -1.42 -4.85 -17.19
C CYS A 182 -1.43 -3.87 -18.37
N LYS A 183 -2.53 -3.13 -18.52
CA LYS A 183 -2.59 -2.03 -19.49
C LYS A 183 -1.64 -0.94 -19.02
N GLY A 184 -0.56 -0.73 -19.77
CA GLY A 184 0.43 0.30 -19.50
C GLY A 184 -0.21 1.67 -19.33
N LEU A 185 -0.30 2.14 -18.09
CA LEU A 185 -0.67 3.51 -17.76
C LEU A 185 0.61 4.25 -17.38
N VAL A 186 0.93 5.30 -18.13
CA VAL A 186 2.04 6.19 -17.85
C VAL A 186 1.69 6.99 -16.59
N ILE A 187 2.38 6.73 -15.47
CA ILE A 187 2.34 7.61 -14.30
C ILE A 187 3.10 8.89 -14.68
N LEU A 188 2.41 10.03 -14.65
CA LEU A 188 3.07 11.33 -14.78
C LEU A 188 3.88 11.57 -13.49
N PRO A 189 5.19 11.85 -13.56
CA PRO A 189 5.98 12.11 -12.37
C PRO A 189 5.43 13.33 -11.63
N GLU A 190 5.30 13.24 -10.32
CA GLU A 190 5.01 14.40 -9.48
C GLU A 190 6.08 15.48 -9.72
N ARG A 191 5.64 16.73 -9.88
CA ARG A 191 6.57 17.86 -10.03
C ARG A 191 7.37 18.01 -8.74
N LYS A 192 8.65 17.61 -8.79
CA LYS A 192 9.64 17.97 -7.77
C LYS A 192 9.62 19.48 -7.51
N LYS A 193 9.36 19.88 -6.27
CA LYS A 193 9.86 21.18 -5.79
C LYS A 193 11.36 21.02 -5.52
N GLY A 194 12.14 21.39 -6.53
CA GLY A 194 13.56 21.78 -6.52
C GLY A 194 14.55 21.06 -5.58
N ASN A 195 15.48 20.29 -6.15
CA ASN A 195 16.84 20.76 -6.40
C ASN A 195 17.58 19.79 -7.33
N LYS A 196 18.48 20.33 -8.16
CA LYS A 196 19.32 19.56 -9.09
C LYS A 196 20.44 18.85 -8.32
N LEU A 197 20.64 17.56 -8.58
CA LEU A 197 21.95 16.89 -8.78
C LEU A 197 21.66 15.48 -9.33
N GLY A 198 22.13 15.12 -10.52
CA GLY A 198 23.29 14.24 -10.68
C GLY A 198 22.84 12.92 -11.32
N LYS A 199 23.61 12.39 -12.27
CA LYS A 199 23.19 11.35 -13.24
C LYS A 199 23.07 9.95 -12.61
N ASN A 200 22.13 9.15 -13.13
CA ASN A 200 21.97 7.69 -12.97
C ASN A 200 21.61 7.12 -11.58
N THR A 201 20.67 7.75 -10.88
CA THR A 201 19.83 7.04 -9.90
C THR A 201 18.48 6.76 -10.56
N PHE A 202 18.11 5.49 -10.69
CA PHE A 202 16.69 5.13 -10.81
C PHE A 202 16.05 5.60 -9.50
N LEU A 203 15.53 6.83 -9.51
CA LEU A 203 14.80 7.37 -8.38
C LEU A 203 13.49 6.62 -8.31
N TYR A 204 13.42 5.61 -7.44
CA TYR A 204 12.15 5.08 -6.99
C TYR A 204 11.35 6.25 -6.43
N THR A 205 10.22 6.58 -7.05
CA THR A 205 9.33 7.63 -6.52
C THR A 205 8.63 7.02 -5.32
N SER A 206 9.11 7.35 -4.12
CA SER A 206 8.36 7.15 -2.88
C SER A 206 7.26 8.21 -2.79
N SER A 207 6.12 7.79 -2.25
CA SER A 207 5.03 8.68 -1.83
C SER A 207 4.90 8.56 -0.31
N THR A 208 4.52 9.66 0.34
CA THR A 208 4.62 9.81 1.79
C THR A 208 3.30 10.29 2.36
N MET A 209 2.78 9.61 3.38
CA MET A 209 1.66 10.11 4.18
C MET A 209 2.14 11.07 5.26
N PHE A 210 1.46 12.21 5.35
CA PHE A 210 1.80 13.27 6.31
C PHE A 210 0.80 13.39 7.46
N LEU A 211 1.27 13.80 8.63
CA LEU A 211 0.47 14.26 9.76
C LEU A 211 0.53 15.81 9.83
N LEU A 212 -0.62 16.45 10.07
CA LEU A 212 -0.73 17.90 10.32
C LEU A 212 -0.36 18.28 11.75
#